data_AF-A0A0D2A648-F1
#
_entry.id   AF-A0A0D2A648-F1
#
_cell.length_a   1.000
_cell.length_b   1.000
_cell.length_c   1.000
_cell.angle_alpha   90.00
_cell.angle_beta   90.00
_cell.angle_gamma   90.00
#
_symmetry.space_group_name_H-M   'P 1'
#
loop_
_entity.id
_entity.type
_entity.pdbx_description
1 polymer ?
#
loop_
_entity_poly.entity_id
_entity_poly.type
_entity_poly.pdbx_seq_one_letter_code
_entity_poly.pdbx_strand_id
1 'polypeptide(L)'
;MANMETATVTSGTAAVPVFPPLTTTFTPPAACATQFMMLQIDQNQIWMNPLTPANGITATSCYASQWLQSSSQVAFSPLVCPSGYQTQTAFASPAGYIACCPDGFEGLSLTANAPDNRPASGATCYSGIFSSAILVTEYNSSAIVTSTVLTATDFNAQVYAYAYDGFAASSGATSSSKKPSQNSGSSGASSTSTPGSQSTSSLGGGVIAGIVVGVIVAIALFVGLVGFCLHRRRKRNQEENAVHEVHGESTAHGTRDSAGGFDSAAGHESKDKKNRRISELSAERRTSELAASSTPLLELQEMEWDPATKEREREEKRRRESGVLGGTERDAG
;
A
#
# COMPACT_ATOMS: atom_id res chain seq x y z
N MET A 1 -44.52 46.32 -1.42
CA MET A 1 -44.03 46.03 -2.79
C MET A 1 -42.53 45.77 -2.67
N ALA A 2 -42.13 44.51 -2.53
CA ALA A 2 -40.73 44.12 -2.43
C ALA A 2 -40.31 43.54 -3.80
N ASN A 3 -39.29 44.14 -4.41
CA ASN A 3 -38.74 43.71 -5.69
C ASN A 3 -38.02 42.37 -5.51
N MET A 4 -38.48 41.34 -6.23
CA MET A 4 -37.72 40.10 -6.42
C MET A 4 -36.66 40.35 -7.48
N GLU A 5 -35.39 40.46 -7.07
CA GLU A 5 -34.26 40.41 -8.00
C GLU A 5 -34.15 38.99 -8.57
N THR A 6 -34.29 38.91 -9.89
CA THR A 6 -34.20 37.65 -10.64
C THR A 6 -32.73 37.36 -10.90
N ALA A 7 -32.15 36.44 -10.12
CA ALA A 7 -30.77 35.99 -10.33
C ALA A 7 -30.65 35.24 -11.67
N THR A 8 -29.91 35.83 -12.61
CA THR A 8 -29.69 35.25 -13.93
C THR A 8 -28.60 34.18 -13.82
N VAL A 9 -28.98 32.91 -13.89
CA VAL A 9 -28.03 31.78 -13.94
C VAL A 9 -27.33 31.82 -15.29
N THR A 10 -26.10 32.29 -15.30
CA THR A 10 -25.26 32.28 -16.50
C THR A 10 -24.68 30.88 -16.63
N SER A 11 -25.22 30.09 -17.57
CA SER A 11 -24.67 28.78 -17.93
C SER A 11 -23.28 28.96 -18.54
N GLY A 12 -22.24 28.89 -17.72
CA GLY A 12 -20.86 28.84 -18.18
C GLY A 12 -20.63 27.57 -18.96
N THR A 13 -20.12 27.69 -20.19
CA THR A 13 -19.69 26.55 -20.99
C THR A 13 -18.54 25.86 -20.25
N ALA A 14 -18.78 24.65 -19.71
CA ALA A 14 -17.74 23.89 -19.02
C ALA A 14 -16.59 23.61 -19.99
N ALA A 15 -15.37 24.03 -19.62
CA ALA A 15 -14.18 23.72 -20.41
C ALA A 15 -14.02 22.21 -20.52
N VAL A 16 -13.85 21.71 -21.75
CA VAL A 16 -13.59 20.29 -21.99
C VAL A 16 -12.26 19.94 -21.30
N PRO A 17 -12.22 18.91 -20.43
CA PRO A 17 -10.98 18.51 -19.78
C PRO A 17 -9.95 18.10 -20.82
N VAL A 18 -8.78 18.75 -20.79
CA VAL A 18 -7.65 18.41 -21.65
C VAL A 18 -6.88 17.27 -20.99
N PHE A 19 -6.96 16.08 -21.57
CA PHE A 19 -6.22 14.90 -21.10
C PHE A 19 -4.85 14.86 -21.78
N PRO A 20 -3.72 14.71 -21.04
CA PRO A 20 -2.43 14.52 -21.67
C PRO A 20 -2.40 13.21 -22.47
N PRO A 21 -1.76 13.19 -23.65
CA PRO A 21 -1.62 11.97 -24.42
C PRO A 21 -0.52 11.06 -23.85
N LEU A 22 -0.78 9.76 -23.78
CA LEU A 22 0.24 8.72 -23.60
C LEU A 22 0.23 7.82 -24.84
N THR A 23 0.71 8.37 -25.96
CA THR A 23 0.68 7.75 -27.29
C THR A 23 1.74 6.67 -27.49
N THR A 24 2.76 6.62 -26.64
CA THR A 24 3.85 5.63 -26.69
C THR A 24 3.87 4.82 -25.40
N THR A 25 4.23 3.55 -25.50
CA THR A 25 4.48 2.70 -24.34
C THR A 25 5.62 3.29 -23.51
N PHE A 26 5.28 3.84 -22.34
CA PHE A 26 6.27 4.20 -21.33
C PHE A 26 6.87 2.91 -20.75
N THR A 27 8.20 2.81 -20.71
CA THR A 27 8.90 1.67 -20.10
C THR A 27 9.51 2.13 -18.77
N PRO A 28 8.88 1.83 -17.62
CA PRO A 28 9.48 2.17 -16.33
C PRO A 28 10.79 1.42 -16.12
N PRO A 29 11.72 1.95 -15.30
CA PRO A 29 12.89 1.20 -14.84
C PRO A 29 12.47 -0.12 -14.19
N ALA A 30 13.21 -1.21 -14.42
CA ALA A 30 12.89 -2.54 -13.89
C ALA A 30 12.75 -2.56 -12.35
N ALA A 31 13.46 -1.68 -11.64
CA ALA A 31 13.34 -1.54 -10.18
C ALA A 31 11.90 -1.25 -9.73
N CYS A 32 11.13 -0.50 -10.53
CA CYS A 32 9.75 -0.14 -10.22
C CYS A 32 8.84 -1.37 -10.09
N ALA A 33 9.10 -2.45 -10.82
CA ALA A 33 8.28 -3.66 -10.72
C ALA A 33 8.45 -4.41 -9.37
N THR A 34 9.44 -4.03 -8.57
CA THR A 34 9.81 -4.72 -7.32
C THR A 34 9.86 -3.80 -6.10
N GLN A 35 9.51 -2.52 -6.27
CA GLN A 35 9.56 -1.51 -5.22
C GLN A 35 8.20 -1.42 -4.51
N PHE A 36 8.14 -2.07 -3.35
CA PHE A 36 6.98 -2.02 -2.46
C PHE A 36 7.26 -1.11 -1.27
N MET A 37 6.27 -0.31 -0.90
CA MET A 37 6.36 0.67 0.17
C MET A 37 5.16 0.53 1.11
N MET A 38 5.40 0.52 2.41
CA MET A 38 4.32 0.54 3.40
C MET A 38 4.08 1.97 3.85
N LEU A 39 2.84 2.45 3.68
CA LEU A 39 2.47 3.84 3.91
C LEU A 39 1.66 4.00 5.20
N GLN A 40 2.21 4.72 6.18
CA GLN A 40 1.46 5.03 7.41
C GLN A 40 0.23 5.91 7.15
N ILE A 41 0.29 6.78 6.14
CA ILE A 41 -0.84 7.66 5.77
C ILE A 41 -2.05 6.86 5.26
N ASP A 42 -1.82 5.63 4.80
CA ASP A 42 -2.87 4.78 4.24
C ASP A 42 -3.04 3.51 5.07
N GLN A 43 -3.14 3.67 6.39
CA GLN A 43 -3.43 2.59 7.33
C GLN A 43 -2.46 1.40 7.22
N ASN A 44 -1.19 1.67 6.91
CA ASN A 44 -0.13 0.67 6.74
C ASN A 44 -0.38 -0.31 5.59
N GLN A 45 -1.10 0.13 4.54
CA GLN A 45 -1.21 -0.62 3.30
C GLN A 45 0.14 -0.67 2.55
N ILE A 46 0.35 -1.76 1.82
CA ILE A 46 1.54 -1.97 0.98
C ILE A 46 1.21 -1.52 -0.44
N TRP A 47 1.95 -0.53 -0.92
CA TRP A 47 1.78 0.07 -2.23
C TRP A 47 3.00 -0.18 -3.11
N MET A 48 2.76 -0.45 -4.39
CA MET A 48 3.81 -0.47 -5.38
C MET A 48 4.02 0.93 -5.95
N ASN A 49 5.25 1.44 -5.82
CA ASN A 49 5.68 2.76 -6.30
C ASN A 49 4.72 3.91 -5.98
N PRO A 50 4.21 4.12 -4.76
CA PRO A 50 3.32 5.26 -4.51
C PRO A 50 3.99 6.59 -4.91
N LEU A 51 3.23 7.48 -5.56
CA LEU A 51 3.72 8.77 -6.05
C LEU A 51 4.35 9.62 -4.93
N THR A 52 3.72 9.60 -3.76
CA THR A 52 4.12 10.37 -2.58
C THR A 52 4.21 9.44 -1.37
N PRO A 53 5.31 8.71 -1.18
CA PRO A 53 5.45 7.78 -0.07
C PRO A 53 5.53 8.46 1.32
N ALA A 54 5.97 9.71 1.35
CA ALA A 54 5.96 10.56 2.54
C ALA A 54 5.81 12.03 2.13
N ASN A 55 5.54 12.91 3.09
CA ASN A 55 5.42 14.34 2.82
C ASN A 55 6.72 14.90 2.23
N GLY A 56 6.63 15.56 1.07
CA GLY A 56 7.77 16.13 0.37
C GLY A 56 8.65 15.13 -0.40
N ILE A 57 8.32 13.83 -0.39
CA ILE A 57 9.01 12.81 -1.19
C ILE A 57 8.13 12.44 -2.37
N THR A 58 8.65 12.55 -3.60
CA THR A 58 7.97 12.12 -4.82
C THR A 58 8.78 11.08 -5.58
N ALA A 59 8.18 9.92 -5.86
CA ALA A 59 8.81 8.85 -6.65
C ALA A 59 8.52 9.06 -8.14
N THR A 60 9.30 9.92 -8.80
CA THR A 60 9.00 10.38 -10.16
C THR A 60 9.44 9.41 -11.26
N SER A 61 10.43 8.54 -11.01
CA SER A 61 11.05 7.71 -12.05
C SER A 61 10.19 6.53 -12.54
N CYS A 62 9.18 6.13 -11.77
CA CYS A 62 8.31 4.99 -12.10
C CYS A 62 7.05 5.38 -12.89
N TYR A 63 6.90 6.66 -13.21
CA TYR A 63 5.73 7.20 -13.89
C TYR A 63 6.13 7.98 -15.13
N ALA A 64 5.24 7.99 -16.12
CA ALA A 64 5.39 8.87 -17.27
C ALA A 64 5.35 10.34 -16.80
N SER A 65 6.15 11.22 -17.40
CA SER A 65 6.25 12.62 -16.96
C SER A 65 4.91 13.37 -16.99
N GLN A 66 4.00 12.98 -17.88
CA GLN A 66 2.64 13.51 -17.99
C GLN A 66 1.80 13.24 -16.74
N TRP A 67 2.06 12.13 -16.05
CA TRP A 67 1.40 11.77 -14.80
C TRP A 67 1.74 12.74 -13.66
N LEU A 68 2.98 13.23 -13.65
CA LEU A 68 3.50 14.09 -12.59
C LEU A 68 3.05 15.55 -12.70
N GLN A 69 2.36 15.93 -13.77
CA GLN A 69 1.88 17.29 -13.99
C GLN A 69 0.67 17.64 -13.12
N SER A 70 0.05 16.64 -12.51
CA SER A 70 -1.08 16.79 -11.61
C SER A 70 -0.76 16.22 -10.24
N SER A 71 -1.25 16.89 -9.19
CA SER A 71 -1.26 16.37 -7.82
C SER A 71 -2.24 15.22 -7.62
N SER A 72 -2.98 14.82 -8.66
CA SER A 72 -3.99 13.77 -8.68
C SER A 72 -3.82 12.87 -9.91
N GLN A 73 -4.47 11.71 -9.94
CA GLN A 73 -4.46 10.84 -11.14
C GLN A 73 -5.11 11.54 -12.34
N VAL A 74 -4.29 11.88 -13.34
CA VAL A 74 -4.77 12.37 -14.64
C VAL A 74 -5.25 11.21 -15.51
N ALA A 75 -6.32 11.45 -16.26
CA ALA A 75 -6.71 10.54 -17.34
C ALA A 75 -5.88 10.85 -18.57
N PHE A 76 -5.60 9.81 -19.35
CA PHE A 76 -4.87 9.92 -20.61
C PHE A 76 -5.83 9.83 -21.80
N SER A 77 -5.54 10.58 -22.86
CA SER A 77 -6.23 10.43 -24.13
C SER A 77 -5.33 10.86 -25.29
N PRO A 78 -4.91 9.93 -26.17
CA PRO A 78 -5.10 8.48 -26.04
C PRO A 78 -4.24 7.88 -24.90
N LEU A 79 -4.67 6.73 -24.39
CA LEU A 79 -3.99 5.90 -23.41
C LEU A 79 -3.48 4.61 -24.08
N VAL A 80 -2.17 4.42 -24.02
CA VAL A 80 -1.50 3.12 -24.24
C VAL A 80 -0.98 2.65 -22.88
N CYS A 81 -1.31 1.42 -22.46
CA CYS A 81 -0.80 0.89 -21.20
C CYS A 81 0.75 0.88 -21.20
N PRO A 82 1.40 1.28 -20.08
CA PRO A 82 2.85 1.19 -19.96
C PRO A 82 3.37 -0.25 -20.13
N SER A 83 4.67 -0.39 -20.37
CA SER A 83 5.32 -1.70 -20.39
C SER A 83 5.29 -2.32 -18.99
N GLY A 84 4.94 -3.60 -18.91
CA GLY A 84 4.72 -4.28 -17.62
C GLY A 84 3.34 -4.00 -17.01
N TYR A 85 2.40 -3.47 -17.80
CA TYR A 85 1.01 -3.24 -17.41
C TYR A 85 0.06 -3.89 -18.42
N GLN A 86 -1.04 -4.45 -17.91
CA GLN A 86 -2.12 -5.06 -18.66
C GLN A 86 -3.42 -4.25 -18.52
N THR A 87 -4.24 -4.27 -19.56
CA THR A 87 -5.60 -3.71 -19.51
C THR A 87 -6.49 -4.59 -18.66
N GLN A 88 -7.00 -4.08 -17.53
CA GLN A 88 -7.87 -4.84 -16.63
C GLN A 88 -9.33 -4.80 -17.04
N THR A 89 -9.78 -3.67 -17.58
CA THR A 89 -11.21 -3.48 -17.89
C THR A 89 -11.37 -2.50 -19.05
N ALA A 90 -12.28 -2.82 -19.97
CA ALA A 90 -12.86 -1.87 -20.90
C ALA A 90 -14.25 -1.48 -20.39
N PHE A 91 -14.47 -0.19 -20.18
CA PHE A 91 -15.74 0.30 -19.66
C PHE A 91 -16.73 0.48 -20.81
N ALA A 92 -17.99 0.10 -20.57
CA ALA A 92 -19.05 0.24 -21.56
C ALA A 92 -19.41 1.72 -21.81
N SER A 93 -19.30 2.55 -20.77
CA SER A 93 -19.52 3.99 -20.85
C SER A 93 -18.49 4.73 -19.99
N PRO A 94 -17.77 5.72 -20.53
CA PRO A 94 -17.75 6.09 -21.94
C PRO A 94 -17.02 5.02 -22.78
N ALA A 95 -17.48 4.82 -24.02
CA ALA A 95 -16.91 3.78 -24.89
C ALA A 95 -15.43 4.04 -25.17
N GLY A 96 -14.61 2.97 -25.10
CA GLY A 96 -13.17 3.06 -25.30
C GLY A 96 -12.39 3.53 -24.08
N TYR A 97 -13.04 3.77 -22.94
CA TYR A 97 -12.34 4.00 -21.68
C TYR A 97 -11.76 2.70 -21.14
N ILE A 98 -10.51 2.73 -20.70
CA ILE A 98 -9.78 1.58 -20.17
C ILE A 98 -9.05 1.95 -18.87
N ALA A 99 -8.70 0.92 -18.10
CA ALA A 99 -7.76 1.02 -17.01
C ALA A 99 -6.62 -0.01 -17.19
N CYS A 100 -5.39 0.41 -16.91
CA CYS A 100 -4.19 -0.41 -16.96
C CYS A 100 -3.65 -0.63 -15.55
N CYS A 101 -3.40 -1.89 -15.20
CA CYS A 101 -2.74 -2.27 -13.96
C CYS A 101 -1.43 -2.99 -14.25
N PRO A 102 -0.49 -2.99 -13.29
CA PRO A 102 0.75 -3.73 -13.46
C PRO A 102 0.47 -5.22 -13.71
N ASP A 103 1.36 -5.85 -14.46
CA ASP A 103 1.28 -7.28 -14.75
C ASP A 103 1.35 -8.09 -13.44
N GLY A 104 0.53 -9.15 -13.36
CA GLY A 104 0.40 -9.98 -12.17
C GLY A 104 -0.60 -9.48 -11.14
N PHE A 105 -1.14 -8.26 -11.27
CA PHE A 105 -2.24 -7.81 -10.40
C PHE A 105 -3.56 -8.49 -10.79
N GLU A 106 -4.27 -8.97 -9.78
CA GLU A 106 -5.45 -9.84 -9.92
C GLU A 106 -6.73 -9.07 -10.26
N GLY A 107 -6.81 -7.79 -9.90
CA GLY A 107 -8.02 -7.02 -10.13
C GLY A 107 -7.88 -5.51 -10.00
N LEU A 108 -9.02 -4.86 -10.22
CA LEU A 108 -9.21 -3.42 -10.14
C LEU A 108 -10.34 -3.12 -9.15
N SER A 109 -10.06 -2.29 -8.16
CA SER A 109 -11.05 -1.74 -7.23
C SER A 109 -11.43 -0.33 -7.68
N LEU A 110 -12.71 -0.11 -7.96
CA LEU A 110 -13.22 1.19 -8.40
C LEU A 110 -13.60 2.05 -7.19
N THR A 111 -13.38 3.36 -7.28
CA THR A 111 -13.86 4.30 -6.27
C THR A 111 -15.36 4.51 -6.42
N ALA A 112 -16.11 4.46 -5.31
CA ALA A 112 -17.56 4.64 -5.32
C ALA A 112 -18.04 6.01 -5.87
N ASN A 113 -17.16 7.02 -5.85
CA ASN A 113 -17.45 8.39 -6.27
C ASN A 113 -16.71 8.78 -7.56
N ALA A 114 -16.35 7.81 -8.41
CA ALA A 114 -15.77 8.12 -9.71
C ALA A 114 -16.79 8.88 -10.58
N PRO A 115 -16.39 9.96 -11.28
CA PRO A 115 -17.31 10.70 -12.13
C PRO A 115 -17.68 9.86 -13.37
N ASP A 116 -18.90 10.06 -13.90
CA ASP A 116 -19.45 9.25 -14.99
C ASP A 116 -18.59 9.22 -16.26
N ASN A 117 -17.82 10.27 -16.51
CA ASN A 117 -16.92 10.39 -17.65
C ASN A 117 -15.52 9.78 -17.41
N ARG A 118 -15.22 9.35 -16.18
CA ARG A 118 -13.98 8.65 -15.79
C ARG A 118 -14.28 7.55 -14.76
N PRO A 119 -14.89 6.43 -15.17
CA PRO A 119 -15.33 5.38 -14.25
C PRO A 119 -14.19 4.69 -13.49
N ALA A 120 -12.93 4.85 -13.91
CA ALA A 120 -11.75 4.35 -13.20
C ALA A 120 -10.92 5.45 -12.52
N SER A 121 -11.45 6.67 -12.40
CA SER A 121 -10.74 7.76 -11.72
C SER A 121 -10.51 7.40 -10.26
N GLY A 122 -9.24 7.35 -9.83
CA GLY A 122 -8.87 6.96 -8.47
C GLY A 122 -8.93 5.44 -8.23
N ALA A 123 -9.12 4.64 -9.26
CA ALA A 123 -9.14 3.19 -9.13
C ALA A 123 -7.77 2.66 -8.69
N THR A 124 -7.81 1.57 -7.94
CA THR A 124 -6.64 0.94 -7.34
C THR A 124 -6.56 -0.51 -7.80
N CYS A 125 -5.43 -0.86 -8.40
CA CYS A 125 -5.11 -2.25 -8.71
C CYS A 125 -4.78 -2.99 -7.41
N TYR A 126 -5.22 -4.23 -7.25
CA TYR A 126 -4.85 -5.05 -6.11
C TYR A 126 -4.41 -6.46 -6.51
N SER A 127 -3.59 -7.07 -5.66
CA SER A 127 -3.17 -8.47 -5.76
C SER A 127 -2.95 -9.05 -4.37
N GLY A 128 -3.31 -10.32 -4.16
CA GLY A 128 -2.88 -11.06 -2.97
C GLY A 128 -1.37 -11.27 -2.95
N ILE A 129 -0.76 -11.22 -1.76
CA ILE A 129 0.68 -11.51 -1.55
C ILE A 129 0.93 -12.72 -0.63
N PHE A 130 -0.11 -13.53 -0.39
CA PHE A 130 -0.04 -14.69 0.50
C PHE A 130 1.14 -15.62 0.16
N SER A 131 1.90 -16.03 1.17
CA SER A 131 3.08 -16.90 1.03
C SER A 131 4.21 -16.37 0.14
N SER A 132 4.14 -15.11 -0.30
CA SER A 132 5.20 -14.45 -1.08
C SER A 132 6.05 -13.59 -0.16
N ALA A 133 7.38 -13.69 -0.31
CA ALA A 133 8.33 -12.81 0.36
C ALA A 133 8.61 -11.59 -0.54
N ILE A 134 8.28 -10.40 -0.06
CA ILE A 134 8.52 -9.14 -0.77
C ILE A 134 9.38 -8.20 0.07
N LEU A 135 10.26 -7.43 -0.57
CA LEU A 135 11.03 -6.38 0.11
C LEU A 135 10.16 -5.13 0.20
N VAL A 136 9.81 -4.73 1.41
CA VAL A 136 8.96 -3.57 1.68
C VAL A 136 9.78 -2.49 2.36
N THR A 137 9.70 -1.26 1.85
CA THR A 137 10.29 -0.08 2.49
C THR A 137 9.21 0.67 3.25
N GLU A 138 9.35 0.75 4.57
CA GLU A 138 8.43 1.47 5.43
C GLU A 138 8.75 2.97 5.43
N TYR A 139 7.71 3.78 5.24
CA TYR A 139 7.78 5.24 5.34
C TYR A 139 6.93 5.72 6.52
N ASN A 140 7.47 6.66 7.30
CA ASN A 140 6.68 7.45 8.23
C ASN A 140 6.19 8.74 7.54
N SER A 141 5.65 9.70 8.30
CA SER A 141 5.15 10.96 7.75
C SER A 141 6.21 11.83 7.05
N SER A 142 7.50 11.57 7.25
CA SER A 142 8.58 12.51 6.92
C SER A 142 9.79 11.88 6.21
N ALA A 143 10.02 10.58 6.33
CA ALA A 143 11.20 9.91 5.78
C ALA A 143 11.03 8.39 5.65
N ILE A 144 11.99 7.78 4.94
CA ILE A 144 12.23 6.33 4.96
C ILE A 144 12.60 5.92 6.38
N VAL A 145 11.91 4.91 6.91
CA VAL A 145 12.18 4.35 8.23
C VAL A 145 13.11 3.16 8.11
N THR A 146 12.73 2.16 7.35
CA THR A 146 13.45 0.89 7.24
C THR A 146 13.01 0.09 6.02
N SER A 147 13.82 -0.86 5.57
CA SER A 147 13.42 -1.85 4.56
C SER A 147 13.49 -3.25 5.17
N THR A 148 12.41 -4.01 5.07
CA THR A 148 12.31 -5.36 5.63
C THR A 148 11.68 -6.31 4.62
N VAL A 149 12.09 -7.58 4.67
CA VAL A 149 11.43 -8.63 3.89
C VAL A 149 10.18 -9.05 4.64
N LEU A 150 9.02 -8.83 4.03
CA LEU A 150 7.73 -9.22 4.55
C LEU A 150 7.27 -10.48 3.85
N THR A 151 6.95 -11.52 4.63
CA THR A 151 6.28 -12.72 4.15
C THR A 151 4.87 -12.71 4.71
N ALA A 152 3.87 -12.48 3.86
CA ALA A 152 2.50 -12.42 4.31
C ALA A 152 2.00 -13.82 4.76
N THR A 153 1.59 -13.91 6.03
CA THR A 153 1.01 -15.11 6.61
C THR A 153 -0.50 -15.17 6.49
N ASP A 154 -1.15 -14.03 6.21
CA ASP A 154 -2.59 -13.91 6.10
C ASP A 154 -3.04 -13.96 4.65
N PHE A 155 -4.08 -14.74 4.36
CA PHE A 155 -4.66 -14.85 3.02
C PHE A 155 -5.26 -13.54 2.49
N ASN A 156 -5.54 -12.58 3.39
CA ASN A 156 -6.09 -11.27 3.04
C ASN A 156 -5.02 -10.19 2.85
N ALA A 157 -3.74 -10.54 2.95
CA ALA A 157 -2.68 -9.58 2.71
C ALA A 157 -2.63 -9.20 1.22
N GLN A 158 -2.71 -7.91 0.95
CA GLN A 158 -2.78 -7.36 -0.39
C GLN A 158 -1.68 -6.34 -0.63
N VAL A 159 -1.30 -6.22 -1.90
CA VAL A 159 -0.53 -5.09 -2.42
C VAL A 159 -1.39 -4.29 -3.36
N TYR A 160 -1.21 -2.97 -3.34
CA TYR A 160 -1.95 -2.01 -4.13
C TYR A 160 -1.06 -1.28 -5.12
N ALA A 161 -1.65 -0.80 -6.22
CA ALA A 161 -0.97 0.09 -7.16
C ALA A 161 -1.98 1.06 -7.79
N TYR A 162 -1.53 2.23 -8.20
CA TYR A 162 -2.37 3.17 -8.95
C TYR A 162 -2.63 2.64 -10.36
N ALA A 163 -3.90 2.65 -10.77
CA ALA A 163 -4.29 2.30 -12.12
C ALA A 163 -4.08 3.48 -13.07
N TYR A 164 -3.51 3.24 -14.25
CA TYR A 164 -3.58 4.23 -15.33
C TYR A 164 -4.96 4.17 -15.97
N ASP A 165 -5.64 5.30 -16.12
CA ASP A 165 -6.95 5.33 -16.74
C ASP A 165 -7.08 6.39 -17.84
N GLY A 166 -8.01 6.18 -18.75
CA GLY A 166 -8.16 7.04 -19.90
C GLY A 166 -8.82 6.38 -21.09
N PHE A 167 -8.86 7.11 -22.20
CA PHE A 167 -9.42 6.62 -23.45
C PHE A 167 -8.34 5.88 -24.23
N ALA A 168 -8.56 4.61 -24.53
CA ALA A 168 -7.63 3.80 -25.29
C ALA A 168 -7.21 4.52 -26.58
N ALA A 169 -5.92 4.43 -26.92
CA ALA A 169 -5.50 4.70 -28.29
C ALA A 169 -6.31 3.80 -29.21
N SER A 170 -7.23 4.36 -30.00
CA SER A 170 -7.90 3.56 -31.00
C SER A 170 -6.81 2.98 -31.89
N SER A 171 -6.66 1.65 -31.90
CA SER A 171 -5.74 0.95 -32.79
C SER A 171 -6.20 1.17 -34.21
N GLY A 172 -5.91 2.36 -34.77
CA GLY A 172 -6.26 2.76 -36.12
C GLY A 172 -7.55 2.12 -36.63
N ALA A 173 -8.69 2.41 -36.01
CA ALA A 173 -9.88 2.49 -36.85
C ALA A 173 -9.57 3.69 -37.74
N THR A 174 -9.00 3.42 -38.91
CA THR A 174 -8.96 4.32 -40.05
C THR A 174 -10.33 4.93 -40.11
N SER A 175 -10.46 6.13 -39.53
CA SER A 175 -11.61 6.98 -39.73
C SER A 175 -11.47 7.34 -41.19
N SER A 176 -12.02 6.45 -42.03
CA SER A 176 -12.35 6.68 -43.42
C SER A 176 -13.35 7.82 -43.40
N SER A 177 -12.82 9.01 -43.17
CA SER A 177 -13.41 10.26 -43.56
C SER A 177 -13.65 10.07 -45.04
N LYS A 178 -14.92 9.78 -45.38
CA LYS A 178 -15.41 9.76 -46.76
C LYS A 178 -15.19 11.16 -47.31
N LYS A 179 -13.99 11.43 -47.81
CA LYS A 179 -13.73 12.52 -48.73
C LYS A 179 -14.30 12.06 -50.07
N PRO A 180 -15.16 12.86 -50.73
CA PRO A 180 -15.68 12.48 -52.04
C PRO A 180 -14.52 12.47 -53.05
N SER A 181 -14.47 11.38 -53.81
CA SER A 181 -13.84 11.16 -55.11
C SER A 181 -12.78 12.17 -55.56
N GLN A 182 -11.53 11.71 -55.67
CA GLN A 182 -10.70 12.12 -56.80
C GLN A 182 -9.79 10.98 -57.25
N ASN A 183 -10.08 10.55 -58.48
CA ASN A 183 -9.30 9.69 -59.35
C ASN A 183 -7.82 10.09 -59.39
N SER A 184 -6.92 9.13 -59.21
CA SER A 184 -5.83 8.75 -60.14
C SER A 184 -4.86 7.81 -59.44
N GLY A 185 -4.53 6.71 -60.12
CA GLY A 185 -3.83 5.57 -59.55
C GLY A 185 -2.31 5.69 -59.47
N SER A 186 -1.72 4.71 -58.80
CA SER A 186 -0.44 4.09 -59.17
C SER A 186 -0.20 2.88 -58.26
N SER A 187 0.16 1.77 -58.89
CA SER A 187 0.54 0.50 -58.30
C SER A 187 1.77 0.61 -57.39
N GLY A 188 1.81 -0.17 -56.30
CA GLY A 188 2.99 -0.31 -55.44
C GLY A 188 2.84 -1.51 -54.50
N ALA A 189 3.81 -2.41 -54.54
CA ALA A 189 3.73 -3.81 -54.12
C ALA A 189 3.67 -4.08 -52.61
N SER A 190 3.04 -5.21 -52.30
CA SER A 190 2.88 -5.83 -50.99
C SER A 190 4.19 -6.32 -50.37
N SER A 191 4.35 -6.10 -49.06
CA SER A 191 5.27 -6.86 -48.21
C SER A 191 4.56 -7.24 -46.90
N THR A 192 4.00 -8.44 -46.88
CA THR A 192 3.40 -9.09 -45.70
C THR A 192 4.52 -9.65 -44.83
N SER A 193 4.74 -9.07 -43.65
CA SER A 193 5.64 -9.62 -42.63
C SER A 193 4.83 -10.37 -41.58
N THR A 194 4.97 -11.69 -41.58
CA THR A 194 4.40 -12.66 -40.64
C THR A 194 5.01 -12.49 -39.24
N PRO A 195 4.22 -12.37 -38.16
CA PRO A 195 4.76 -12.36 -36.80
C PRO A 195 5.19 -13.77 -36.40
N GLY A 196 6.46 -13.89 -35.98
CA GLY A 196 7.09 -15.14 -35.57
C GLY A 196 6.45 -15.73 -34.30
N SER A 197 6.16 -17.02 -34.36
CA SER A 197 5.65 -17.82 -33.25
C SER A 197 6.66 -17.86 -32.10
N GLN A 198 6.28 -17.32 -30.95
CA GLN A 198 7.04 -17.46 -29.70
C GLN A 198 6.89 -18.89 -29.19
N SER A 199 7.98 -19.64 -29.21
CA SER A 199 8.08 -20.98 -28.64
C SER A 199 8.11 -20.88 -27.10
N THR A 200 7.01 -21.23 -26.45
CA THR A 200 6.97 -21.45 -25.00
C THR A 200 7.73 -22.74 -24.70
N SER A 201 8.95 -22.61 -24.20
CA SER A 201 9.77 -23.74 -23.75
C SER A 201 9.09 -24.38 -22.54
N SER A 202 8.37 -25.47 -22.78
CA SER A 202 7.86 -26.34 -21.74
C SER A 202 9.03 -26.90 -20.95
N LEU A 203 9.06 -26.60 -19.66
CA LEU A 203 10.07 -27.12 -18.75
C LEU A 203 9.95 -28.64 -18.74
N GLY A 204 10.99 -29.33 -19.23
CA GLY A 204 11.00 -30.78 -19.38
C GLY A 204 10.63 -31.46 -18.05
N GLY A 205 9.81 -32.52 -18.12
CA GLY A 205 9.25 -33.18 -16.94
C GLY A 205 10.26 -33.63 -15.87
N GLY A 206 11.54 -33.77 -16.25
CA GLY A 206 12.64 -34.00 -15.31
C GLY A 206 12.84 -32.90 -14.27
N VAL A 207 12.62 -31.62 -14.62
CA VAL A 207 12.74 -30.49 -13.67
C VAL A 207 11.59 -30.51 -12.67
N ILE A 208 10.38 -30.82 -13.13
CA ILE A 208 9.18 -30.88 -12.29
C ILE A 208 9.31 -32.04 -11.28
N ALA A 209 9.85 -33.19 -11.68
CA ALA A 209 10.09 -34.31 -10.78
C ALA A 209 11.11 -33.99 -9.67
N GLY A 210 12.14 -33.19 -9.97
CA GLY A 210 13.17 -32.80 -8.99
C GLY A 210 12.63 -31.95 -7.83
N ILE A 211 11.70 -31.02 -8.12
CA ILE A 211 11.16 -30.10 -7.11
C ILE A 211 10.31 -30.87 -6.08
N VAL A 212 9.49 -31.82 -6.53
CA VAL A 212 8.58 -32.57 -5.64
C VAL A 212 9.36 -33.41 -4.62
N VAL A 213 10.42 -34.08 -5.05
CA VAL A 213 11.28 -34.87 -4.13
C VAL A 213 11.99 -33.98 -3.12
N GLY A 214 12.46 -32.80 -3.54
CA GLY A 214 13.10 -31.82 -2.67
C GLY A 214 12.18 -31.33 -1.54
N VAL A 215 10.91 -31.04 -1.84
CA VAL A 215 9.94 -30.55 -0.86
C VAL A 215 9.62 -31.62 0.19
N ILE A 216 9.48 -32.89 -0.20
CA ILE A 216 9.20 -33.99 0.74
C ILE A 216 10.34 -34.15 1.77
N VAL A 217 11.60 -34.11 1.31
CA VAL A 217 12.76 -34.23 2.19
C VAL A 217 12.87 -33.01 3.13
N ALA A 218 12.61 -31.80 2.62
CA ALA A 218 12.64 -30.58 3.42
C ALA A 218 11.58 -30.59 4.54
N ILE A 219 10.35 -31.03 4.24
CA ILE A 219 9.27 -31.13 5.24
C ILE A 219 9.62 -32.16 6.33
N ALA A 220 10.16 -33.33 5.96
CA ALA A 220 10.55 -34.35 6.91
C ALA A 220 11.63 -33.85 7.90
N LEU A 221 12.64 -33.13 7.39
CA LEU A 221 13.68 -32.50 8.22
C LEU A 221 13.11 -31.41 9.13
N PHE A 222 12.19 -30.58 8.62
CA PHE A 222 11.58 -29.51 9.41
C PHE A 222 10.74 -30.05 10.57
N VAL A 223 9.90 -31.06 10.33
CA VAL A 223 9.11 -31.71 11.38
C VAL A 223 10.02 -32.39 12.42
N GLY A 224 11.09 -33.04 11.98
CA GLY A 224 12.10 -33.63 12.86
C GLY A 224 12.79 -32.57 13.75
N LEU A 225 13.16 -31.42 13.19
CA LEU A 225 13.80 -30.31 13.90
C LEU A 225 12.86 -29.71 14.96
N VAL A 226 11.60 -29.43 14.58
CA VAL A 226 10.59 -28.90 15.50
C VAL A 226 10.31 -29.89 16.63
N GLY A 227 10.12 -31.17 16.32
CA GLY A 227 9.95 -32.22 17.31
C GLY A 227 11.13 -32.34 18.28
N PHE A 228 12.35 -32.31 17.77
CA PHE A 228 13.57 -32.33 18.59
C PHE A 228 13.70 -31.11 19.50
N CYS A 229 13.42 -29.91 18.99
CA CYS A 229 13.41 -28.66 19.77
C CYS A 229 12.37 -28.69 20.89
N LEU A 230 11.17 -29.19 20.63
CA LEU A 230 10.12 -29.33 21.64
C LEU A 230 10.46 -30.41 22.68
N HIS A 231 11.05 -31.53 22.27
CA HIS A 231 11.52 -32.56 23.19
C HIS A 231 12.61 -32.01 24.12
N ARG A 232 13.57 -31.25 23.59
CA ARG A 232 14.64 -30.65 24.38
C ARG A 232 14.11 -29.59 25.35
N ARG A 233 13.09 -28.81 24.98
CA ARG A 233 12.43 -27.86 25.89
C ARG A 233 11.68 -28.58 27.01
N ARG A 234 10.96 -29.66 26.72
CA ARG A 234 10.21 -30.41 27.74
C ARG A 234 11.09 -31.02 28.83
N LYS A 235 12.30 -31.48 28.50
CA LYS A 235 13.23 -32.01 29.51
C LYS A 235 13.68 -30.96 30.53
N ARG A 236 13.79 -29.68 30.15
CA ARG A 236 14.19 -28.61 31.08
C ARG A 236 13.11 -28.26 32.09
N ASN A 237 11.84 -28.48 31.76
CA ASN A 237 10.72 -28.11 32.63
C ASN A 237 10.38 -29.21 33.66
N GLN A 238 10.97 -30.40 33.56
CA GLN A 238 10.74 -31.47 34.54
C GLN A 238 11.64 -31.34 35.78
N GLU A 239 12.72 -30.56 35.71
CA GLU A 239 13.61 -30.33 36.86
C GLU A 239 13.07 -29.23 37.81
N GLU A 240 12.18 -28.35 37.34
CA GLU A 240 11.67 -27.23 38.15
C GLU A 240 10.44 -27.61 39.00
N ASN A 241 9.64 -28.58 38.56
CA ASN A 241 8.45 -29.03 39.30
C ASN A 241 8.72 -30.07 40.40
N ALA A 242 9.96 -30.57 40.52
CA ALA A 242 10.34 -31.49 41.60
C ALA A 242 10.77 -30.77 42.89
N VAL A 243 10.76 -29.43 42.92
CA VAL A 243 11.22 -28.62 44.07
C VAL A 243 10.06 -27.96 44.85
N HIS A 244 8.82 -28.04 44.37
CA HIS A 244 7.69 -27.33 44.97
C HIS A 244 6.64 -28.24 45.64
N GLU A 245 7.08 -29.26 46.37
CA GLU A 245 6.20 -30.10 47.20
C GLU A 245 6.76 -30.29 48.64
N VAL A 246 7.10 -29.21 49.35
CA VAL A 246 7.31 -29.24 50.82
C VAL A 246 6.91 -27.89 51.48
N HIS A 247 5.63 -27.71 51.77
CA HIS A 247 5.01 -26.93 52.88
C HIS A 247 3.52 -26.74 52.50
N GLY A 248 2.52 -27.32 53.16
CA GLY A 248 2.30 -27.40 54.60
C GLY A 248 1.84 -26.01 55.09
N GLU A 249 0.55 -25.68 55.13
CA GLU A 249 -0.44 -26.02 56.18
C GLU A 249 -0.84 -24.73 56.95
N SER A 250 -2.15 -24.54 57.18
CA SER A 250 -2.79 -23.58 58.12
C SER A 250 -2.66 -22.06 57.78
N THR A 251 -3.65 -21.17 57.93
CA THR A 251 -4.76 -21.08 58.89
C THR A 251 -5.81 -20.08 58.38
N ALA A 252 -7.06 -20.29 58.80
CA ALA A 252 -8.20 -19.37 58.71
C ALA A 252 -8.10 -18.17 59.70
N HIS A 253 -9.14 -17.31 59.69
CA HIS A 253 -9.37 -16.03 60.41
C HIS A 253 -8.85 -14.79 59.65
N GLY A 254 -9.55 -13.66 59.55
CA GLY A 254 -10.76 -13.18 60.20
C GLY A 254 -10.93 -11.69 59.86
N THR A 255 -12.16 -11.21 60.04
CA THR A 255 -12.69 -9.87 59.76
C THR A 255 -11.95 -8.66 60.36
N ARG A 256 -12.22 -7.50 59.73
CA ARG A 256 -12.70 -6.22 60.31
C ARG A 256 -11.82 -4.97 60.13
N ASP A 257 -12.55 -3.92 59.78
CA ASP A 257 -12.23 -2.51 59.58
C ASP A 257 -11.43 -1.85 60.72
N SER A 258 -10.55 -0.90 60.39
CA SER A 258 -10.44 0.41 61.06
C SER A 258 -9.46 1.35 60.37
N ALA A 259 -9.82 2.62 60.42
CA ALA A 259 -9.18 3.76 59.80
C ALA A 259 -7.92 4.25 60.52
N GLY A 260 -7.06 4.95 59.76
CA GLY A 260 -6.36 6.15 60.20
C GLY A 260 -4.90 6.01 60.63
N GLY A 261 -4.05 6.87 60.06
CA GLY A 261 -3.07 7.63 60.85
C GLY A 261 -1.58 7.37 60.63
N PHE A 262 -0.95 8.32 59.92
CA PHE A 262 0.34 8.99 60.16
C PHE A 262 1.67 8.24 60.46
N ASP A 263 2.65 8.61 59.62
CA ASP A 263 4.06 8.99 59.86
C ASP A 263 5.15 8.03 60.37
N SER A 264 6.29 8.21 59.67
CA SER A 264 7.70 8.16 60.12
C SER A 264 8.49 6.85 60.08
N ALA A 265 9.34 6.78 59.05
CA ALA A 265 10.78 6.55 59.09
C ALA A 265 11.40 5.57 60.12
N ALA A 266 12.00 4.49 59.62
CA ALA A 266 13.32 4.01 60.04
C ALA A 266 13.84 2.98 59.03
N GLY A 267 15.13 3.07 58.72
CA GLY A 267 15.78 2.28 57.68
C GLY A 267 15.99 0.80 58.01
N HIS A 268 16.32 0.05 56.95
CA HIS A 268 17.09 -1.17 57.08
C HIS A 268 18.08 -1.27 55.90
N GLU A 269 19.34 -1.07 56.25
CA GLU A 269 20.51 -1.54 55.52
C GLU A 269 20.44 -3.08 55.43
N SER A 270 20.51 -3.65 54.23
CA SER A 270 21.07 -5.00 54.08
C SER A 270 21.72 -5.17 52.71
N LYS A 271 23.02 -5.49 52.80
CA LYS A 271 23.90 -5.98 51.76
C LYS A 271 23.37 -7.32 51.25
N ASP A 272 23.38 -7.58 49.94
CA ASP A 272 24.35 -8.54 49.40
C ASP A 272 24.38 -8.63 47.86
N LYS A 273 25.56 -9.03 47.42
CA LYS A 273 26.10 -9.03 46.07
C LYS A 273 25.51 -10.15 45.21
N LYS A 274 25.21 -9.87 43.93
CA LYS A 274 25.63 -10.76 42.83
C LYS A 274 25.68 -10.09 41.45
N ASN A 275 26.83 -9.49 41.20
CA ASN A 275 27.63 -9.57 39.97
C ASN A 275 26.95 -10.29 38.78
N ARG A 276 26.40 -9.54 37.82
CA ARG A 276 26.20 -10.03 36.45
C ARG A 276 26.89 -9.07 35.49
N ARG A 277 28.07 -9.51 35.03
CA ARG A 277 28.84 -8.91 33.95
C ARG A 277 27.93 -8.75 32.73
N ILE A 278 27.70 -7.50 32.33
CA ILE A 278 27.24 -7.17 30.99
C ILE A 278 28.52 -7.01 30.17
N SER A 279 28.73 -7.92 29.22
CA SER A 279 29.80 -7.80 28.24
C SER A 279 29.42 -6.69 27.27
N GLU A 280 29.99 -5.51 27.45
CA GLU A 280 29.96 -4.47 26.42
C GLU A 280 30.93 -4.86 25.31
N LEU A 281 30.38 -5.18 24.13
CA LEU A 281 31.12 -5.30 22.90
C LEU A 281 31.17 -3.91 22.25
N SER A 282 32.32 -3.27 22.38
CA SER A 282 32.70 -2.06 21.66
C SER A 282 32.74 -2.34 20.16
N ALA A 283 31.66 -2.02 19.46
CA ALA A 283 31.63 -1.96 18.00
C ALA A 283 32.13 -0.59 17.55
N GLU A 284 33.41 -0.56 17.17
CA GLU A 284 34.11 0.57 16.59
C GLU A 284 33.47 0.95 15.25
N ARG A 285 32.63 1.99 15.26
CA ARG A 285 31.99 2.54 14.06
C ARG A 285 32.92 3.61 13.46
N ARG A 286 33.70 3.24 12.45
CA ARG A 286 34.38 4.19 11.57
C ARG A 286 33.33 4.99 10.80
N THR A 287 33.17 6.26 11.15
CA THR A 287 32.47 7.25 10.33
C THR A 287 33.43 7.78 9.28
N SER A 288 33.19 7.41 8.02
CA SER A 288 33.82 8.07 6.88
C SER A 288 33.05 9.36 6.61
N GLU A 289 33.67 10.50 6.93
CA GLU A 289 33.19 11.83 6.59
C GLU A 289 33.29 12.01 5.06
N LEU A 290 32.14 12.13 4.39
CA LEU A 290 32.06 12.57 2.99
C LEU A 290 31.56 14.01 2.96
N ALA A 291 32.34 14.84 2.28
CA ALA A 291 32.21 16.29 2.24
C ALA A 291 30.81 16.78 1.85
N ALA A 292 30.35 17.77 2.61
CA ALA A 292 29.13 18.52 2.37
C ALA A 292 29.15 19.17 0.98
N SER A 293 28.21 18.75 0.12
CA SER A 293 27.83 19.50 -1.08
C SER A 293 26.65 20.40 -0.71
N SER A 294 26.93 21.69 -0.60
CA SER A 294 25.93 22.74 -0.35
C SER A 294 25.01 22.90 -1.55
N THR A 295 23.74 22.52 -1.42
CA THR A 295 22.64 22.98 -2.28
C THR A 295 21.78 23.98 -1.51
N PRO A 296 21.28 25.05 -2.18
CA PRO A 296 20.54 26.11 -1.51
C PRO A 296 19.16 25.60 -1.08
N LEU A 297 18.89 25.78 0.20
CA LEU A 297 17.66 25.47 0.90
C LEU A 297 16.57 26.42 0.38
N LEU A 298 15.63 25.89 -0.40
CA LEU A 298 14.37 26.57 -0.68
C LEU A 298 13.58 26.61 0.63
N GLU A 299 13.30 27.84 1.06
CA GLU A 299 12.51 28.23 2.22
C GLU A 299 11.13 27.56 2.16
N LEU A 300 11.03 26.38 2.77
CA LEU A 300 9.76 25.71 3.02
C LEU A 300 9.05 26.51 4.10
N GLN A 301 8.05 27.27 3.66
CA GLN A 301 7.06 27.92 4.49
C GLN A 301 6.42 26.86 5.39
N GLU A 302 6.78 26.87 6.67
CA GLU A 302 6.18 26.01 7.69
C GLU A 302 4.67 26.23 7.67
N MET A 303 3.93 25.20 7.26
CA MET A 303 2.48 25.20 7.36
C MET A 303 2.14 25.02 8.83
N GLU A 304 1.99 26.14 9.53
CA GLU A 304 1.66 26.21 10.94
C GLU A 304 0.37 25.42 11.20
N TRP A 305 0.51 24.32 11.93
CA TRP A 305 -0.58 23.40 12.24
C TRP A 305 -1.48 24.06 13.29
N ASP A 306 -2.66 24.53 12.88
CA ASP A 306 -3.62 25.19 13.77
C ASP A 306 -4.34 24.14 14.65
N PRO A 307 -4.05 24.09 15.97
CA PRO A 307 -4.68 23.14 16.90
C PRO A 307 -6.20 23.27 16.98
N ALA A 308 -6.79 24.39 16.54
CA ALA A 308 -8.24 24.59 16.55
C ALA A 308 -9.00 23.65 15.58
N THR A 309 -8.35 23.16 14.53
CA THR A 309 -8.98 22.22 13.58
C THR A 309 -9.28 20.87 14.22
N LYS A 310 -8.39 20.38 15.10
CA LYS A 310 -8.54 19.09 15.79
C LYS A 310 -9.66 19.11 16.85
N GLU A 311 -9.94 20.27 17.43
CA GLU A 311 -11.07 20.43 18.36
C GLU A 311 -12.41 20.42 17.62
N ARG A 312 -12.51 21.08 16.46
CA ARG A 312 -13.74 21.05 15.65
C ARG A 312 -14.12 19.64 15.20
N GLU A 313 -13.13 18.83 14.82
CA GLU A 313 -13.35 17.45 14.39
C GLU A 313 -13.84 16.56 15.55
N ARG A 314 -13.30 16.78 16.77
CA ARG A 314 -13.77 16.10 17.99
C ARG A 314 -15.19 16.51 18.38
N GLU A 315 -15.55 17.78 18.19
CA GLU A 315 -16.89 18.28 18.51
C GLU A 315 -17.94 17.78 17.52
N GLU A 316 -17.61 17.70 16.23
CA GLU A 316 -18.51 17.12 15.22
C GLU A 316 -18.76 15.63 15.48
N LYS A 317 -17.73 14.89 15.90
CA LYS A 317 -17.87 13.48 16.29
C LYS A 317 -18.81 13.31 17.49
N ARG A 318 -18.70 14.16 18.53
CA ARG A 318 -19.62 14.13 19.69
C ARG A 318 -21.05 14.44 19.27
N ARG A 319 -21.27 15.39 18.34
CA ARG A 319 -22.61 15.70 17.83
C ARG A 319 -23.25 14.51 17.12
N ARG A 320 -22.50 13.81 16.28
CA ARG A 320 -22.99 12.60 15.59
C ARG A 320 -23.36 11.50 16.57
N GLU A 321 -22.56 11.26 17.60
CA GLU A 321 -22.85 10.25 18.63
C GLU A 321 -24.08 10.63 19.48
N SER A 322 -24.29 11.92 19.76
CA SER A 322 -25.46 12.38 20.54
C SER A 322 -26.79 12.37 19.77
N GLY A 323 -26.77 12.43 18.44
CA GLY A 323 -27.98 12.49 17.61
C GLY A 323 -28.66 11.13 17.35
N VAL A 324 -27.99 10.01 17.64
CA VAL A 324 -28.46 8.66 17.27
C VAL A 324 -29.48 8.08 18.27
N LEU A 325 -29.62 8.66 19.46
CA LEU A 325 -30.49 8.12 20.52
C LEU A 325 -31.94 8.67 20.52
N GLY A 326 -32.34 9.48 19.54
CA GLY A 326 -33.58 10.26 19.60
C GLY A 326 -34.75 9.84 18.69
N GLY A 327 -34.68 8.73 17.95
CA GLY A 327 -35.52 8.54 16.76
C GLY A 327 -36.25 7.20 16.61
N THR A 328 -36.92 6.68 17.64
CA THR A 328 -37.86 5.55 17.46
C THR A 328 -39.07 5.67 18.40
N GLU A 329 -39.95 6.66 18.19
CA GLU A 329 -41.29 6.60 18.78
C GLU A 329 -42.30 7.47 18.02
N ARG A 330 -42.94 6.86 17.00
CA ARG A 330 -44.36 7.03 16.61
C ARG A 330 -44.57 6.55 15.18
N ASP A 331 -45.33 5.48 15.02
CA ASP A 331 -46.67 5.55 14.42
C ASP A 331 -47.25 4.13 14.31
N ALA A 332 -48.19 3.84 15.22
CA ALA A 332 -49.21 2.84 15.05
C ALA A 332 -50.54 3.60 14.96
N GLY A 333 -51.10 3.62 13.75
CA GLY A 333 -52.40 4.19 13.40
C GLY A 333 -52.88 3.56 12.10
#